data_AF-A0A562RGR5-F1
#
_entry.id   AF-A0A562RGR5-F1
#
_cell.length_a   1.000
_cell.length_b   1.000
_cell.length_c   1.000
_cell.angle_alpha   90.00
_cell.angle_beta   90.00
_cell.angle_gamma   90.00
#
_symmetry.space_group_name_H-M   'P 1'
#
loop_
_entity.id
_entity.type
_entity.pdbx_description
1 polymer ?
#
loop_
_entity_poly.entity_id
_entity_poly.type
_entity_poly.pdbx_seq_one_letter_code
_entity_poly.pdbx_strand_id
1 'polypeptide(L)'
;MQTDIMKDDIRDLFAGFVVAIELDQLRVDALPPEAFLDDYSDNTWRIWRRCHLEYLSLLLSTVDEIQPVTLEKLTWIAVNYDPKFVGERLLDVLGAASADSVPREDVATAELFLKMLIQDVSGRTEGRSIAQDASTLMKRWLRDTDPLHIARDPECGYGPYLGGYAAS
;
A
#
# COMPACT_ATOMS: atom_id res chain seq x y z
N MET A 1 13.61 -10.68 20.60
CA MET A 1 12.48 -10.07 21.31
C MET A 1 11.50 -9.69 20.23
N GLN A 2 10.28 -10.23 20.25
CA GLN A 2 9.24 -9.83 19.30
C GLN A 2 8.74 -8.47 19.76
N THR A 3 8.80 -7.46 18.89
CA THR A 3 8.29 -6.12 19.19
C THR A 3 6.90 -6.02 18.60
N ASP A 4 5.93 -5.61 19.41
CA ASP A 4 4.56 -5.44 18.97
C ASP A 4 4.44 -4.22 18.07
N ILE A 5 3.55 -4.29 17.08
CA ILE A 5 3.24 -3.15 16.21
C ILE A 5 2.56 -2.07 17.05
N MET A 6 3.06 -0.85 16.95
CA MET A 6 2.53 0.34 17.62
C MET A 6 1.89 1.29 16.60
N LYS A 7 1.17 2.30 17.11
CA LYS A 7 0.58 3.35 16.27
C LYS A 7 1.63 4.09 15.44
N ASP A 8 2.82 4.32 15.99
CA ASP A 8 3.91 4.95 15.26
C ASP A 8 4.39 4.11 14.08
N ASP A 9 4.43 2.78 14.21
CA ASP A 9 4.75 1.91 13.08
C ASP A 9 3.71 2.02 11.96
N ILE A 10 2.43 2.21 12.31
CA ILE A 10 1.35 2.44 11.33
C ILE A 10 1.51 3.80 10.65
N ARG A 11 1.88 4.85 11.40
CA ARG A 11 2.21 6.17 10.82
C ARG A 11 3.35 6.04 9.81
N ASP A 12 4.42 5.35 10.19
CA ASP A 12 5.57 5.13 9.34
C ASP A 12 5.21 4.36 8.06
N LEU A 13 4.34 3.34 8.17
CA LEU A 13 3.86 2.60 7.01
C LEU A 13 3.09 3.51 6.04
N PHE A 14 2.11 4.27 6.53
CA PHE A 14 1.31 5.16 5.68
C PHE A 14 2.14 6.31 5.10
N ALA A 15 3.05 6.90 5.88
CA ALA A 15 3.99 7.90 5.40
C ALA A 15 4.93 7.32 4.34
N GLY A 16 5.37 6.08 4.51
CA GLY A 16 6.16 5.35 3.52
C GLY A 16 5.42 5.21 2.18
N PHE A 17 4.12 4.89 2.21
CA PHE A 17 3.27 4.88 1.01
C PHE A 17 3.20 6.24 0.34
N VAL A 18 2.96 7.31 1.09
CA VAL A 18 2.92 8.68 0.56
C VAL A 18 4.22 8.99 -0.19
N VAL A 19 5.37 8.79 0.46
CA VAL A 19 6.69 9.05 -0.14
C VAL A 19 6.91 8.18 -1.38
N ALA A 20 6.56 6.90 -1.32
CA ALA A 20 6.75 6.00 -2.46
C ALA A 20 5.90 6.41 -3.67
N ILE A 21 4.64 6.83 -3.45
CA ILE A 21 3.73 7.28 -4.52
C ILE A 21 4.22 8.60 -5.13
N GLU A 22 4.71 9.54 -4.31
CA GLU A 22 5.29 10.78 -4.81
C GLU A 22 6.55 10.53 -5.64
N LEU A 23 7.43 9.63 -5.18
CA LEU A 23 8.62 9.22 -5.94
C LEU A 23 8.25 8.51 -7.26
N ASP A 24 7.20 7.68 -7.27
CA ASP A 24 6.69 7.07 -8.49
C ASP A 24 6.17 8.11 -9.48
N GLN A 25 5.39 9.10 -9.01
CA GLN A 25 4.91 10.19 -9.85
C GLN A 25 6.07 10.99 -10.46
N LEU A 26 7.11 11.31 -9.68
CA LEU A 26 8.30 12.01 -10.19
C LEU A 26 9.02 11.21 -11.29
N ARG A 27 9.12 9.88 -11.14
CA ARG A 27 9.73 9.01 -12.18
C ARG A 27 8.89 9.03 -13.45
N VAL A 28 7.57 8.96 -13.31
CA VAL A 28 6.63 8.96 -14.44
C VAL A 28 6.61 10.30 -15.15
N ASP A 29 6.72 11.41 -14.42
CA ASP A 29 6.80 12.78 -14.98
C ASP A 29 8.04 13.01 -15.83
N ALA A 30 9.09 12.23 -15.60
CA ALA A 30 10.33 12.28 -16.37
C ALA A 30 10.28 11.42 -17.64
N LEU A 31 9.23 10.61 -17.85
CA LEU A 31 9.12 9.75 -19.01
C LEU A 31 8.70 10.54 -20.26
N PRO A 32 9.17 10.11 -21.45
CA PRO A 32 8.77 10.74 -22.69
C PRO A 32 7.30 10.42 -23.02
N PRO A 33 6.56 11.29 -23.74
CA PRO A 33 5.15 11.07 -24.07
C PRO A 33 4.87 9.72 -24.76
N GLU A 34 5.82 9.20 -25.52
CA GLU A 34 5.72 7.91 -26.23
C GLU A 34 5.77 6.68 -25.30
N ALA A 35 6.05 6.89 -24.00
CA ALA A 35 5.98 5.83 -23.00
C ALA A 35 4.54 5.48 -22.58
N PHE A 36 3.56 6.31 -22.94
CA PHE A 36 2.17 6.17 -22.54
C PHE A 36 1.30 5.68 -23.70
N LEU A 37 0.27 4.88 -23.40
CA LEU A 37 -0.74 4.50 -24.38
C LEU A 37 -1.76 5.64 -24.56
N ASP A 38 -2.17 5.92 -25.80
CA ASP A 38 -3.07 7.03 -26.15
C ASP A 38 -4.43 6.96 -25.43
N ASP A 39 -4.95 5.74 -25.20
CA ASP A 39 -6.29 5.52 -24.63
C ASP A 39 -6.34 5.74 -23.10
N TYR A 40 -5.19 5.70 -22.43
CA TYR A 40 -5.06 5.93 -21.00
C TYR A 40 -4.09 7.08 -20.76
N SER A 41 -4.64 8.29 -20.89
CA SER A 41 -3.89 9.51 -20.67
C SER A 41 -3.19 9.48 -19.31
N ASP A 42 -1.96 10.00 -19.27
CA ASP A 42 -1.20 10.32 -18.06
C ASP A 42 -2.08 10.95 -16.95
N ASN A 43 -3.09 11.73 -17.36
CA ASN A 43 -4.06 12.35 -16.45
C ASN A 43 -4.85 11.33 -15.59
N THR A 44 -5.24 10.17 -16.13
CA THR A 44 -5.95 9.14 -15.37
C THR A 44 -5.08 8.59 -14.24
N TRP A 45 -3.83 8.27 -14.54
CA TRP A 45 -2.90 7.72 -13.54
C TRP A 45 -2.46 8.76 -12.52
N ARG A 46 -2.30 10.02 -12.93
CA ARG A 46 -2.11 11.16 -12.00
C ARG A 46 -3.28 11.32 -11.05
N ILE A 47 -4.52 11.29 -11.57
CA ILE A 47 -5.72 11.35 -10.73
C ILE A 47 -5.74 10.18 -9.76
N TRP A 48 -5.40 8.97 -10.22
CA TRP A 48 -5.39 7.79 -9.35
C TRP A 48 -4.38 7.91 -8.21
N ARG A 49 -3.15 8.36 -8.48
CA ARG A 49 -2.15 8.63 -7.44
C ARG A 49 -2.64 9.70 -6.47
N ARG A 50 -3.24 10.78 -6.98
CA ARG A 50 -3.81 11.83 -6.13
C ARG A 50 -4.89 11.30 -5.19
N CYS A 51 -5.84 10.48 -5.67
CA CYS A 51 -6.88 9.88 -4.83
C CYS A 51 -6.28 9.01 -3.71
N HIS A 52 -5.22 8.25 -4.01
CA HIS A 52 -4.49 7.49 -2.99
C HIS A 52 -3.81 8.38 -1.96
N LEU A 53 -3.15 9.46 -2.38
CA LEU A 53 -2.49 10.41 -1.47
C LEU A 53 -3.50 11.11 -0.55
N GLU A 54 -4.65 11.53 -1.09
CA GLU A 54 -5.74 12.12 -0.32
C GLU A 54 -6.30 11.11 0.71
N TYR A 55 -6.48 9.85 0.30
CA TYR A 55 -6.95 8.81 1.20
C TYR A 55 -5.93 8.45 2.30
N LEU A 56 -4.64 8.31 1.95
CA LEU A 56 -3.57 8.08 2.94
C LEU A 56 -3.47 9.23 3.94
N SER A 57 -3.68 10.47 3.50
CA SER A 57 -3.72 11.65 4.37
C SER A 57 -4.88 11.57 5.39
N LEU A 58 -6.04 11.06 4.97
CA LEU A 58 -7.16 10.78 5.88
C LEU A 58 -6.82 9.65 6.87
N LEU A 59 -6.18 8.57 6.42
CA LEU A 59 -5.79 7.50 7.33
C LEU A 59 -4.78 8.00 8.37
N LEU A 60 -3.78 8.77 7.94
CA LEU A 60 -2.79 9.39 8.83
C LEU A 60 -3.44 10.26 9.92
N SER A 61 -4.49 11.01 9.61
CA SER A 61 -5.17 11.87 10.59
C SER A 61 -5.98 11.12 11.65
N THR A 62 -6.21 9.81 11.44
CA THR A 62 -7.04 8.96 12.33
C THR A 62 -6.25 7.82 12.99
N VAL A 63 -4.92 7.79 12.84
CA VAL A 63 -4.07 6.74 13.44
C VAL A 63 -4.20 6.67 14.97
N ASP A 64 -4.43 7.80 15.64
CA ASP A 64 -4.64 7.81 17.10
C ASP A 64 -5.92 7.11 17.56
N GLU A 65 -6.87 6.88 16.67
CA GLU A 65 -8.14 6.20 16.97
C GLU A 65 -8.03 4.67 16.93
N ILE A 66 -6.90 4.14 16.43
CA ILE A 66 -6.67 2.70 16.33
C ILE A 66 -6.74 2.05 17.72
N GLN A 67 -7.50 0.97 17.80
CA GLN A 67 -7.71 0.22 19.03
C GLN A 67 -6.55 -0.77 19.27
N PRO A 68 -6.13 -0.99 20.53
CA PRO A 68 -5.03 -1.93 20.83
C PRO A 68 -5.25 -3.34 20.25
N VAL A 69 -6.49 -3.84 20.29
CA VAL A 69 -6.85 -5.16 19.73
C VAL A 69 -6.57 -5.27 18.22
N THR A 70 -6.63 -4.16 17.49
CA THR A 70 -6.32 -4.12 16.06
C THR A 70 -4.81 -4.23 15.86
N LEU A 71 -4.01 -3.53 16.67
CA LEU A 71 -2.54 -3.61 16.65
C LEU A 71 -2.03 -5.01 17.03
N GLU A 72 -2.64 -5.65 18.03
CA GLU A 72 -2.33 -7.04 18.41
C GLU A 72 -2.57 -8.01 17.24
N LYS A 73 -3.69 -7.87 16.54
CA LYS A 73 -4.00 -8.68 15.35
C LYS A 73 -3.05 -8.42 14.20
N LEU A 74 -2.66 -7.17 13.96
CA LEU A 74 -1.66 -6.86 12.94
C LEU A 74 -0.30 -7.45 13.29
N THR A 75 0.09 -7.41 14.56
CA THR A 75 1.31 -8.04 15.05
C THR A 75 1.29 -9.53 14.75
N TRP A 76 0.17 -10.19 15.03
CA TRP A 76 -0.02 -11.60 14.72
C TRP A 76 0.02 -11.88 13.22
N ILE A 77 -0.62 -11.05 12.39
CA ILE A 77 -0.55 -11.19 10.92
C ILE A 77 0.88 -11.03 10.42
N ALA A 78 1.60 -10.01 10.88
CA ALA A 78 2.94 -9.70 10.42
C ALA A 78 3.93 -10.86 10.63
N VAL A 79 3.78 -11.64 11.71
CA VAL A 79 4.68 -12.75 12.03
C VAL A 79 4.24 -14.11 11.48
N ASN A 80 2.96 -14.27 11.12
CA ASN A 80 2.40 -15.56 10.69
C ASN A 80 2.08 -15.63 9.19
N TYR A 81 2.04 -14.50 8.48
CA TYR A 81 1.80 -14.47 7.04
C TYR A 81 3.04 -14.05 6.26
N ASP A 82 3.11 -14.48 4.99
CA ASP A 82 4.14 -13.99 4.07
C ASP A 82 3.98 -12.47 3.90
N PRO A 83 5.00 -11.65 4.22
CA PRO A 83 4.93 -10.19 4.06
C PRO A 83 4.56 -9.75 2.65
N LYS A 84 4.95 -10.52 1.63
CA LYS A 84 4.60 -10.22 0.24
C LYS A 84 3.10 -10.37 0.01
N PHE A 85 2.50 -11.43 0.56
CA PHE A 85 1.07 -11.67 0.47
C PHE A 85 0.29 -10.57 1.20
N VAL A 86 0.69 -10.22 2.43
CA VAL A 86 0.03 -9.14 3.19
C VAL A 86 0.14 -7.80 2.47
N GLY A 87 1.32 -7.49 1.91
CA GLY A 87 1.52 -6.29 1.09
C GLY A 87 0.59 -6.25 -0.13
N GLU A 88 0.43 -7.37 -0.85
CA GLU A 88 -0.51 -7.44 -1.97
C GLU A 88 -1.97 -7.22 -1.53
N ARG A 89 -2.39 -7.78 -0.39
CA ARG A 89 -3.74 -7.54 0.16
C ARG A 89 -3.95 -6.11 0.62
N LEU A 90 -2.95 -5.52 1.27
CA LEU A 90 -2.96 -4.11 1.67
C LEU A 90 -3.18 -3.20 0.47
N LEU A 91 -2.49 -3.46 -0.64
CA LEU A 91 -2.66 -2.70 -1.89
C LEU A 91 -4.05 -2.87 -2.49
N ASP A 92 -4.59 -4.09 -2.51
CA ASP A 92 -5.94 -4.33 -3.03
C ASP A 92 -6.99 -3.55 -2.21
N VAL A 93 -6.90 -3.56 -0.88
CA VAL A 93 -7.80 -2.79 0.00
C VAL A 93 -7.61 -1.29 -0.20
N LEU A 94 -6.36 -0.82 -0.33
CA LEU A 94 -6.05 0.60 -0.57
C LEU A 94 -6.61 1.08 -1.91
N GLY A 95 -6.44 0.29 -2.97
CA GLY A 95 -7.00 0.56 -4.29
C GLY A 95 -8.52 0.60 -4.24
N ALA A 96 -9.15 -0.37 -3.58
CA ALA A 96 -10.59 -0.45 -3.45
C ALA A 96 -11.20 0.76 -2.69
N ALA A 97 -10.55 1.16 -1.60
CA ALA A 97 -10.96 2.31 -0.78
C ALA A 97 -10.72 3.66 -1.48
N SER A 98 -9.69 3.77 -2.33
CA SER A 98 -9.41 5.00 -3.09
C SER A 98 -10.30 5.19 -4.32
N ALA A 99 -10.87 4.11 -4.86
CA ALA A 99 -11.70 4.11 -6.06
C ALA A 99 -13.22 4.17 -5.76
N ASP A 100 -13.61 4.47 -4.51
CA ASP A 100 -15.01 4.43 -4.04
C ASP A 100 -15.74 3.09 -4.30
N SER A 101 -14.97 1.99 -4.44
CA SER A 101 -15.54 0.65 -4.67
C SER A 101 -15.98 -0.05 -3.38
N VAL A 102 -15.69 0.56 -2.24
CA VAL A 102 -16.06 0.13 -0.90
C VAL A 102 -16.82 1.28 -0.23
N PRO A 103 -17.90 1.02 0.53
CA PRO A 103 -18.63 2.06 1.24
C PRO A 103 -17.70 2.87 2.14
N ARG A 104 -17.79 4.21 2.09
CA ARG A 104 -16.86 5.10 2.78
C ARG A 104 -16.89 4.86 4.29
N GLU A 105 -18.05 4.56 4.85
CA GLU A 105 -18.26 4.23 6.26
C GLU A 105 -17.46 3.01 6.73
N ASP A 106 -17.09 2.09 5.83
CA ASP A 106 -16.35 0.88 6.17
C ASP A 106 -14.83 1.08 6.16
N VAL A 107 -14.36 2.23 5.64
CA VAL A 107 -12.93 2.52 5.43
C VAL A 107 -12.55 3.97 5.77
N ALA A 108 -13.43 4.70 6.48
CA ALA A 108 -13.27 6.13 6.77
C ALA A 108 -12.11 6.47 7.73
N THR A 109 -11.63 5.49 8.51
CA THR A 109 -10.56 5.68 9.49
C THR A 109 -9.49 4.59 9.34
N ALA A 110 -8.29 4.86 9.87
CA ALA A 110 -7.21 3.87 9.93
C ALA A 110 -7.65 2.57 10.60
N GLU A 111 -8.41 2.65 11.68
CA GLU A 111 -8.95 1.48 12.40
C GLU A 111 -9.84 0.62 11.50
N LEU A 112 -10.75 1.24 10.75
CA LEU A 112 -11.70 0.55 9.89
C LEU A 112 -10.99 -0.08 8.67
N PHE A 113 -10.11 0.69 8.04
CA PHE A 113 -9.24 0.20 6.97
C PHE A 113 -8.41 -1.02 7.40
N LEU A 114 -7.75 -0.95 8.56
CA LEU A 114 -6.93 -2.06 9.07
C LEU A 114 -7.77 -3.29 9.45
N LYS A 115 -8.99 -3.09 9.96
CA LYS A 115 -9.93 -4.20 10.20
C LYS A 115 -10.32 -4.91 8.92
N MET A 116 -10.56 -4.16 7.85
CA MET A 116 -10.85 -4.72 6.52
C MET A 116 -9.66 -5.55 6.00
N LEU A 117 -8.44 -5.02 6.11
CA LEU A 117 -7.22 -5.77 5.79
C LEU A 117 -7.11 -7.08 6.59
N ILE A 118 -7.31 -7.01 7.91
CA ILE A 118 -7.27 -8.18 8.79
C ILE A 118 -8.27 -9.23 8.32
N GLN A 119 -9.51 -8.84 7.99
CA GLN A 119 -10.53 -9.76 7.50
C GLN A 119 -10.14 -10.42 6.19
N ASP A 120 -9.61 -9.65 5.24
CA ASP A 120 -9.19 -10.15 3.92
C ASP A 120 -8.03 -11.15 4.02
N VAL A 121 -7.09 -10.92 4.94
CA VAL A 121 -5.95 -11.80 5.21
C VAL A 121 -6.36 -13.06 5.99
N SER A 122 -7.24 -12.93 6.98
CA SER A 122 -7.61 -14.02 7.91
C SER A 122 -8.38 -15.17 7.24
N GLY A 123 -8.90 -14.97 6.02
CA GLY A 123 -9.58 -16.02 5.25
C GLY A 123 -8.64 -17.06 4.62
N ARG A 124 -7.32 -16.90 4.72
CA ARG A 124 -6.33 -17.79 4.08
C ARG A 124 -5.45 -18.52 5.08
N THR A 125 -4.93 -19.67 4.62
CA THR A 125 -3.99 -20.51 5.38
C THR A 125 -2.75 -19.70 5.76
N GLU A 126 -2.41 -19.77 7.05
CA GLU A 126 -1.21 -19.15 7.61
C GLU A 126 0.05 -19.62 6.87
N GLY A 127 1.02 -18.71 6.76
CA GLY A 127 2.33 -19.03 6.22
C GLY A 127 3.22 -19.71 7.26
N ARG A 128 4.49 -19.92 6.91
CA ARG A 128 5.49 -20.31 7.90
C ARG A 128 5.85 -19.09 8.73
N SER A 129 5.72 -19.19 10.05
CA SER A 129 6.18 -18.13 10.96
C SER A 129 7.64 -17.76 10.71
N ILE A 130 7.90 -16.46 10.58
CA ILE A 130 9.23 -15.91 10.35
C ILE A 130 9.76 -15.39 11.69
N ALA A 131 10.94 -15.87 12.11
CA ALA A 131 11.60 -15.41 13.32
C ALA A 131 12.25 -14.03 13.11
N GLN A 132 11.41 -13.01 12.87
CA GLN A 132 11.79 -11.61 12.75
C GLN A 132 10.81 -10.75 13.55
N ASP A 133 11.25 -9.53 13.84
CA ASP A 133 10.43 -8.52 14.50
C ASP A 133 9.22 -8.12 13.62
N ALA A 134 8.04 -7.92 14.23
CA ALA A 134 6.81 -7.65 13.51
C ALA A 134 6.86 -6.30 12.78
N SER A 135 7.45 -5.26 13.38
CA SER A 135 7.59 -3.95 12.74
C SER A 135 8.47 -4.03 11.49
N THR A 136 9.56 -4.81 11.56
CA THR A 136 10.47 -5.07 10.45
C THR A 136 9.79 -5.85 9.34
N LEU A 137 8.96 -6.85 9.69
CA LEU A 137 8.16 -7.59 8.72
C LEU A 137 7.10 -6.71 8.06
N MET A 138 6.46 -5.82 8.82
CA MET A 138 5.46 -4.88 8.31
C MET A 138 6.04 -3.91 7.28
N LYS A 139 7.27 -3.42 7.49
CA LYS A 139 7.97 -2.57 6.51
C LYS A 139 8.12 -3.25 5.14
N ARG A 140 8.09 -4.58 5.07
CA ARG A 140 8.17 -5.35 3.82
C ARG A 140 6.84 -5.47 3.09
N TRP A 141 5.74 -4.96 3.65
CA TRP A 141 4.45 -4.88 2.97
C TRP A 141 4.45 -3.81 1.88
N LEU A 142 5.26 -2.76 2.04
CA LEU A 142 5.46 -1.72 1.03
C LEU A 142 6.46 -2.18 -0.04
N ARG A 143 6.21 -1.79 -1.29
CA ARG A 143 7.17 -1.94 -2.40
C ARG A 143 7.70 -0.58 -2.83
N ASP A 144 9.02 -0.45 -2.94
CA ASP A 144 9.68 0.84 -3.19
C ASP A 144 9.59 1.32 -4.65
N THR A 145 9.46 0.41 -5.61
CA THR A 145 9.61 0.72 -7.04
C THR A 145 8.31 0.89 -7.80
N ASP A 146 7.20 0.37 -7.27
CA ASP A 146 5.88 0.37 -7.91
C ASP A 146 4.82 0.20 -6.81
N PRO A 147 4.60 1.24 -6.00
CA PRO A 147 3.84 1.15 -4.75
C PRO A 147 2.35 0.94 -4.97
N LEU A 148 1.83 1.17 -6.18
CA LEU A 148 0.42 1.01 -6.53
C LEU A 148 0.16 -0.02 -7.63
N HIS A 149 1.20 -0.74 -8.08
CA HIS A 149 1.13 -1.68 -9.21
C HIS A 149 0.67 -1.08 -10.54
N ILE A 150 0.67 0.25 -10.69
CA ILE A 150 0.22 0.92 -11.93
C ILE A 150 1.11 0.49 -13.10
N ALA A 151 2.42 0.37 -12.89
CA ALA A 151 3.36 -0.04 -13.93
C ALA A 151 3.11 -1.45 -14.50
N ARG A 152 2.32 -2.27 -13.79
CA ARG A 152 1.95 -3.63 -14.19
C ARG A 152 0.63 -3.67 -14.93
N ASP A 153 -0.13 -2.59 -14.90
CA ASP A 153 -1.37 -2.47 -15.64
C ASP A 153 -1.04 -2.40 -17.14
N PRO A 154 -1.54 -3.33 -17.97
CA PRO A 154 -1.29 -3.29 -19.41
C PRO A 154 -1.80 -1.99 -20.06
N GLU A 155 -2.76 -1.31 -19.45
CA GLU A 155 -3.32 -0.05 -19.93
C GLU A 155 -2.39 1.14 -19.62
N CYS A 156 -1.40 0.99 -18.73
CA CYS A 156 -0.50 2.11 -18.40
C CYS A 156 0.56 2.39 -19.47
N GLY A 157 1.02 1.36 -20.19
CA GLY A 157 2.06 1.46 -21.24
C GLY A 157 3.50 1.67 -20.77
N TYR A 158 3.73 2.30 -19.61
CA TYR A 158 5.07 2.76 -19.22
C TYR A 158 5.92 1.74 -18.43
N GLY A 159 5.37 0.58 -18.06
CA GLY A 159 6.07 -0.47 -17.32
C GLY A 159 7.46 -0.87 -17.89
N PRO A 160 7.60 -1.07 -19.22
CA PRO A 160 8.90 -1.37 -19.84
C PRO A 160 9.96 -0.27 -19.64
N TYR A 161 9.56 0.99 -19.48
CA TYR A 161 10.47 2.12 -19.34
C TYR A 161 11.03 2.29 -17.93
N LEU A 162 10.37 1.74 -16.91
CA LEU A 162 10.85 1.75 -15.53
C LEU A 162 11.94 0.70 -15.26
N GLY A 163 11.96 -0.40 -16.02
CA GLY A 163 13.01 -1.43 -15.93
C GLY A 163 14.35 -1.04 -16.55
N GLY A 164 14.38 0.00 -17.37
CA GLY A 164 15.58 0.48 -18.08
C GLY A 164 16.56 1.29 -17.20
N TYR A 165 16.11 1.86 -16.08
CA TYR A 165 16.94 2.68 -15.19
C TYR A 165 17.67 1.89 -14.09
N ALA A 166 17.52 0.57 -14.05
CA ALA A 166 18.27 -0.29 -13.12
C ALA A 166 19.68 -0.67 -13.64
N ALA A 167 20.07 -0.18 -14.82
CA ALA A 167 21.36 -0.46 -15.44
C ALA A 167 21.93 0.79 -16.15
N SER A 168 22.27 1.82 -15.38
CA SER A 168 23.20 2.87 -15.79
C SER A 168 23.77 3.58 -14.57
#